data_AF-N6SXE2-F1
#
_entry.id   AF-N6SXE2-F1
#
_cell.length_a   1.000
_cell.length_b   1.000
_cell.length_c   1.000
_cell.angle_alpha   90.00
_cell.angle_beta   90.00
_cell.angle_gamma   90.00
#
_symmetry.space_group_name_H-M   'P 1'
#
loop_
_entity.id
_entity.type
_entity.pdbx_description
1 polymer ?
#
loop_
_entity_poly.entity_id
_entity_poly.type
_entity_poly.pdbx_seq_one_letter_code
_entity_poly.pdbx_strand_id
1 'polypeptide(L)'
;MSTGTHVLTSIKGTPLYMAPELIDEQPYDYNADLWSLGCIIYELLIGTPPFSTNSILHLIRKIKTEAIKWPNFLSPNCISFLKGLLQKKPSKRMSWSQILSHPFVKGHVLITKSSVPMPLTSSPSSSAQEAKEQQIQETITQKGAIAKARQHDDRVLTKSFKEKLNFIEDNQPIEPEEWTVFLHRSIKELMRAEMSSLLQPNLTNIIVSPLRNTNLNSKVLSCVAKLLSIGLMVKGTAPETVEQIKQVYLEVKVVPNLIYAVKLLLRTAPQNASSESADDVPTLILFRTADQLDAEHLQALEHVLMLVCHLVHLQDAFLIHFCDAVLIINVFGLFNMLFALGKRRLRILLDLISILTHTLRKQPENAEIVAKILLVEDANQLHLGELMRNSHAGMRERCCHLLLMMGRHLPEASMQQLWSEEVQDTLEALVFDSIESVRNAAELAVIELKACKFYLKTSQC
;
A
#
# COMPACT_ATOMS: atom_id res chain seq x y z
N MET A 1 15.25 19.63 30.63
CA MET A 1 14.61 18.44 31.23
C MET A 1 13.68 17.83 30.19
N SER A 2 14.12 16.76 29.52
CA SER A 2 13.21 15.83 28.85
C SER A 2 13.89 14.46 28.89
N THR A 3 13.66 13.78 30.01
CA THR A 3 14.08 12.41 30.29
C THR A 3 12.99 11.47 29.77
N GLY A 4 13.01 11.22 28.48
CA GLY A 4 12.07 10.32 27.81
C GLY A 4 12.76 9.60 26.68
N THR A 5 13.59 8.59 27.01
CA THR A 5 14.06 7.63 26.01
C THR A 5 12.86 6.77 25.62
N HIS A 6 12.12 7.19 24.60
CA HIS A 6 11.16 6.33 23.94
C HIS A 6 11.91 5.16 23.32
N VAL A 7 11.51 3.94 23.70
CA VAL A 7 11.97 2.70 23.09
C VAL A 7 11.64 2.78 21.59
N LEU A 8 12.68 2.84 20.76
CA LEU A 8 12.55 2.90 19.30
C LEU A 8 12.19 1.50 18.79
N THR A 9 10.90 1.24 18.55
CA THR A 9 10.39 0.07 17.80
C THR A 9 10.36 0.30 16.29
N SER A 10 11.06 1.33 15.80
CA SER A 10 11.16 1.62 14.37
C SER A 10 12.36 0.87 13.77
N ILE A 11 12.06 -0.05 12.84
CA ILE A 11 13.06 -0.58 11.90
C ILE A 11 13.58 0.60 11.05
N LYS A 12 14.69 1.21 11.48
CA LYS A 12 15.47 2.19 10.69
C LYS A 12 16.68 1.51 10.08
N GLY A 13 16.85 1.65 8.77
CA GLY A 13 18.01 1.19 8.01
C GLY A 13 17.64 0.72 6.61
N THR A 14 18.62 0.66 5.70
CA THR A 14 18.49 -0.07 4.44
C THR A 14 18.39 -1.57 4.79
N PRO A 15 17.27 -2.27 4.49
CA PRO A 15 17.02 -3.65 4.97
C PRO A 15 18.11 -4.68 4.63
N LEU A 16 18.95 -4.37 3.64
CA LEU A 16 20.08 -5.18 3.17
C LEU A 16 21.17 -5.39 4.23
N TYR A 17 21.32 -4.47 5.20
CA TYR A 17 22.36 -4.53 6.24
C TYR A 17 21.80 -4.91 7.62
N MET A 18 20.53 -5.28 7.70
CA MET A 18 19.84 -5.55 8.95
C MET A 18 20.23 -6.89 9.55
N ALA A 19 20.53 -6.91 10.86
CA ALA A 19 20.85 -8.13 11.57
C ALA A 19 19.61 -9.02 11.79
N PRO A 20 19.74 -10.36 11.78
CA PRO A 20 18.59 -11.27 11.93
C PRO A 20 17.76 -11.06 13.19
N GLU A 21 18.40 -10.68 14.30
CA GLU A 21 17.74 -10.41 15.58
C GLU A 21 16.92 -9.12 15.57
N LEU A 22 17.32 -8.12 14.76
CA LEU A 22 16.53 -6.90 14.56
C LEU A 22 15.27 -7.19 13.74
N ILE A 23 15.38 -8.09 12.76
CA ILE A 23 14.23 -8.56 11.95
C ILE A 23 13.22 -9.33 12.81
N ASP A 24 13.71 -10.08 13.80
CA ASP A 24 12.89 -10.88 14.72
C ASP A 24 12.45 -10.09 15.96
N GLU A 25 12.66 -8.76 15.98
CA GLU A 25 12.35 -7.86 17.08
C GLU A 25 12.88 -8.36 18.44
N GLN A 26 14.01 -9.07 18.41
CA GLN A 26 14.66 -9.56 19.62
C GLN A 26 15.49 -8.45 20.27
N PRO A 27 15.76 -8.54 21.58
CA PRO A 27 16.73 -7.65 22.22
C PRO A 27 18.07 -7.70 21.48
N TYR A 28 18.59 -6.52 21.12
CA TYR A 28 19.84 -6.37 20.37
C TYR A 28 20.81 -5.47 21.13
N ASP A 29 22.07 -5.50 20.72
CA ASP A 29 23.14 -4.65 21.23
C ASP A 29 24.16 -4.36 20.11
N TYR A 30 25.37 -3.96 20.48
CA TYR A 30 26.45 -3.64 19.55
C TYR A 30 26.77 -4.78 18.56
N ASN A 31 26.35 -6.03 18.83
CA ASN A 31 26.52 -7.13 17.88
C ASN A 31 25.76 -6.91 16.56
N ALA A 32 24.67 -6.14 16.56
CA ALA A 32 23.94 -5.80 15.34
C ALA A 32 24.80 -4.95 14.39
N ASP A 33 25.58 -3.99 14.92
CA ASP A 33 26.50 -3.17 14.14
C ASP A 33 27.60 -4.00 13.49
N LEU A 34 28.07 -5.06 14.19
CA LEU A 34 29.07 -5.99 13.67
C LEU A 34 28.55 -6.79 12.47
N TRP A 35 27.26 -7.13 12.47
CA TRP A 35 26.61 -7.73 11.31
C TRP A 35 26.57 -6.76 10.13
N SER A 36 26.10 -5.53 10.36
CA SER A 36 26.01 -4.51 9.32
C SER A 36 27.39 -4.18 8.73
N LEU A 37 28.44 -4.10 9.57
CA LEU A 37 29.82 -3.96 9.14
C LEU A 37 30.25 -5.12 8.23
N GLY A 38 29.94 -6.36 8.62
CA GLY A 38 30.20 -7.53 7.78
C GLY A 38 29.53 -7.46 6.41
N CYS A 39 28.27 -6.98 6.36
CA CYS A 39 27.53 -6.82 5.11
C CYS A 39 28.17 -5.75 4.21
N ILE A 40 28.59 -4.62 4.77
CA ILE A 40 29.26 -3.53 4.04
C ILE A 40 30.61 -4.02 3.49
N ILE A 41 31.43 -4.70 4.30
CA ILE A 41 32.74 -5.20 3.85
C ILE A 41 32.57 -6.24 2.74
N TYR A 42 31.59 -7.14 2.87
CA TYR A 42 31.26 -8.09 1.81
C TYR A 42 30.90 -7.35 0.50
N GLU A 43 30.06 -6.32 0.59
CA GLU A 43 29.64 -5.54 -0.57
C GLU A 43 30.79 -4.77 -1.23
N LEU A 44 31.68 -4.16 -0.44
CA LEU A 44 32.85 -3.47 -0.96
C LEU A 44 33.79 -4.40 -1.75
N LEU A 45 33.87 -5.67 -1.35
CA LEU A 45 34.75 -6.66 -1.99
C LEU A 45 34.13 -7.31 -3.23
N ILE A 46 32.80 -7.44 -3.26
CA ILE A 46 32.08 -8.23 -4.27
C ILE A 46 31.25 -7.35 -5.21
N GLY A 47 31.01 -6.09 -4.83
CA GLY A 47 30.17 -5.13 -5.55
C GLY A 47 28.66 -5.29 -5.30
N THR A 48 28.25 -6.29 -4.52
CA THR A 48 26.85 -6.54 -4.16
C THR A 48 26.73 -7.04 -2.72
N PRO A 49 25.61 -6.74 -2.02
CA PRO A 49 25.43 -7.15 -0.63
C PRO A 49 25.26 -8.68 -0.51
N PRO A 50 25.53 -9.27 0.68
CA PRO A 50 25.49 -10.72 0.88
C PRO A 50 24.11 -11.34 0.67
N PHE A 51 23.05 -10.54 0.85
CA PHE A 51 21.68 -10.92 0.55
C PHE A 51 21.04 -9.80 -0.26
N SER A 52 20.55 -10.14 -1.45
CA SER A 52 19.82 -9.23 -2.33
C SER A 52 18.64 -9.95 -2.98
N THR A 53 17.56 -9.20 -3.17
CA THR A 53 16.35 -9.62 -3.86
C THR A 53 15.42 -8.40 -4.02
N ASN A 54 14.47 -8.52 -4.93
CA ASN A 54 13.47 -7.49 -5.21
C ASN A 54 12.26 -7.56 -4.25
N SER A 55 12.25 -8.53 -3.33
CA SER A 55 11.20 -8.72 -2.32
C SER A 55 11.76 -8.68 -0.91
N ILE A 56 11.30 -7.74 -0.09
CA ILE A 56 11.69 -7.60 1.32
C ILE A 56 11.35 -8.85 2.15
N LEU A 57 10.24 -9.54 1.87
CA LEU A 57 9.91 -10.79 2.56
C LEU A 57 10.91 -11.90 2.22
N HIS A 58 11.32 -11.96 0.96
CA HIS A 58 12.34 -12.89 0.53
C HIS A 58 13.70 -12.50 1.12
N LEU A 59 14.01 -11.21 1.22
CA LEU A 59 15.24 -10.71 1.84
C LEU A 59 15.30 -11.12 3.32
N ILE A 60 14.20 -10.96 4.05
CA ILE A 60 14.06 -11.42 5.44
C ILE A 60 14.30 -12.94 5.54
N ARG A 61 13.71 -13.74 4.64
CA ARG A 61 13.96 -15.19 4.60
C ARG A 61 15.44 -15.49 4.35
N LYS A 62 16.06 -14.88 3.33
CA LYS A 62 17.48 -15.03 3.02
C LYS A 62 18.38 -14.68 4.20
N ILE A 63 18.11 -13.55 4.86
CA ILE A 63 18.85 -13.11 6.05
C ILE A 63 18.67 -14.11 7.21
N LYS A 64 17.57 -14.85 7.32
CA LYS A 64 17.37 -15.80 8.41
C LYS A 64 17.88 -17.21 8.11
N THR A 65 17.72 -17.70 6.88
CA THR A 65 17.89 -19.13 6.56
C THR A 65 18.98 -19.41 5.54
N GLU A 66 19.28 -18.48 4.64
CA GLU A 66 20.23 -18.73 3.56
C GLU A 66 21.69 -18.55 4.02
N ALA A 67 22.55 -19.44 3.53
CA ALA A 67 23.99 -19.35 3.72
C ALA A 67 24.60 -18.33 2.74
N ILE A 68 25.63 -17.62 3.18
CA ILE A 68 26.33 -16.64 2.34
C ILE A 68 27.17 -17.38 1.30
N LYS A 69 27.11 -16.90 0.06
CA LYS A 69 27.94 -17.40 -1.04
C LYS A 69 29.31 -16.75 -0.96
N TRP A 70 30.38 -17.53 -1.13
CA TRP A 70 31.76 -17.06 -1.00
C TRP A 70 32.47 -17.19 -2.35
N PRO A 71 32.78 -16.10 -3.05
CA PRO A 71 33.52 -16.16 -4.30
C PRO A 71 34.95 -16.69 -4.14
N ASN A 72 35.43 -17.43 -5.13
CA ASN A 72 36.74 -18.09 -5.11
C ASN A 72 37.93 -17.10 -5.13
N PHE A 73 37.71 -15.85 -5.53
CA PHE A 73 38.75 -14.82 -5.56
C PHE A 73 39.07 -14.23 -4.17
N LEU A 74 38.26 -14.51 -3.15
CA LEU A 74 38.52 -14.02 -1.80
C LEU A 74 39.57 -14.88 -1.09
N SER A 75 40.50 -14.22 -0.40
CA SER A 75 41.53 -14.93 0.37
C SER A 75 40.91 -15.69 1.56
N PRO A 76 41.52 -16.81 2.00
CA PRO A 76 41.03 -17.56 3.16
C PRO A 76 40.89 -16.72 4.42
N ASN A 77 41.81 -15.76 4.64
CA ASN A 77 41.75 -14.83 5.76
C ASN A 77 40.56 -13.88 5.66
N CYS A 78 40.24 -13.39 4.46
CA CYS A 78 39.07 -12.54 4.23
C CYS A 78 37.77 -13.29 4.48
N ILE A 79 37.65 -14.52 3.96
CA ILE A 79 36.46 -15.36 4.16
C ILE A 79 36.29 -15.69 5.64
N SER A 80 37.38 -16.04 6.35
CA SER A 80 37.35 -16.32 7.78
C SER A 80 36.86 -15.10 8.58
N PHE A 81 37.34 -13.90 8.24
CA PHE A 81 36.92 -12.64 8.86
C PHE A 81 35.42 -12.37 8.65
N LEU A 82 34.94 -12.44 7.41
CA LEU A 82 33.53 -12.21 7.09
C LEU A 82 32.62 -13.26 7.72
N LYS A 83 33.04 -14.53 7.78
CA LYS A 83 32.30 -15.59 8.48
C LYS A 83 32.18 -15.34 9.98
N GLY A 84 33.17 -14.70 10.60
CA GLY A 84 33.09 -14.33 12.02
C GLY A 84 32.14 -13.17 12.31
N LEU A 85 31.96 -12.24 11.37
CA LEU A 85 31.01 -11.12 11.49
C LEU A 85 29.58 -11.53 11.13
N LEU A 86 29.42 -12.28 10.05
CA LEU A 86 28.12 -12.65 9.47
C LEU A 86 27.54 -13.94 10.07
N GLN A 87 27.67 -14.10 11.40
CA GLN A 87 27.01 -15.18 12.14
C GLN A 87 25.56 -14.79 12.45
N LYS A 88 24.61 -15.67 12.11
CA LYS A 88 23.19 -15.39 12.35
C LYS A 88 22.87 -15.21 13.84
N LYS A 89 23.49 -16.03 14.70
CA LYS A 89 23.37 -15.91 16.16
C LYS A 89 24.32 -14.82 16.67
N PRO A 90 23.83 -13.76 17.36
CA PRO A 90 24.68 -12.68 17.88
C PRO A 90 25.81 -13.18 18.78
N SER A 91 25.52 -14.15 19.66
CA SER A 91 26.50 -14.73 20.59
C SER A 91 27.66 -15.48 19.94
N LYS A 92 27.58 -15.78 18.63
CA LYS A 92 28.65 -16.42 17.87
C LYS A 92 29.46 -15.42 17.03
N ARG A 93 29.05 -14.15 16.96
CA ARG A 93 29.77 -13.11 16.22
C ARG A 93 31.07 -12.78 16.94
N MET A 94 32.11 -12.47 16.17
CA MET A 94 33.36 -11.98 16.72
C MET A 94 33.14 -10.67 17.45
N SER A 95 33.79 -10.47 18.60
CA SER A 95 33.79 -9.20 19.30
C SER A 95 34.73 -8.18 18.66
N TRP A 96 34.61 -6.90 19.06
CA TRP A 96 35.53 -5.84 18.63
C TRP A 96 37.01 -6.16 18.87
N SER A 97 37.35 -6.78 20.00
CA SER A 97 38.74 -7.19 20.29
C SER A 97 39.23 -8.28 19.34
N GLN A 98 38.37 -9.25 19.02
CA GLN A 98 38.68 -10.32 18.08
C GLN A 98 38.87 -9.77 16.66
N ILE A 99 38.03 -8.83 16.24
CA ILE A 99 38.11 -8.14 14.94
C ILE A 99 39.48 -7.48 14.73
N LEU A 100 39.93 -6.68 15.71
CA LEU A 100 41.22 -5.97 15.63
C LEU A 100 42.43 -6.91 15.63
N SER A 101 42.28 -8.09 16.25
CA SER A 101 43.33 -9.11 16.31
C SER A 101 43.37 -10.05 15.10
N HIS A 102 42.33 -10.02 14.25
CA HIS A 102 42.15 -10.98 13.17
C HIS A 102 43.21 -10.80 12.07
N PRO A 103 43.81 -11.87 11.51
CA PRO A 103 44.87 -11.79 10.50
C PRO A 103 44.53 -10.97 9.24
N PHE A 104 43.25 -10.82 8.92
CA PHE A 104 42.77 -9.99 7.81
C PHE A 104 43.00 -8.48 8.03
N VAL A 105 42.96 -8.03 9.29
CA VAL A 105 42.99 -6.62 9.69
C VAL A 105 44.27 -6.27 10.45
N LYS A 106 44.84 -7.25 11.15
CA LYS A 106 46.04 -7.11 11.98
C LYS A 106 47.21 -6.58 11.14
N GLY A 107 47.75 -5.43 11.55
CA GLY A 107 48.85 -4.75 10.85
C GLY A 107 48.43 -3.77 9.76
N HIS A 108 47.13 -3.70 9.43
CA HIS A 108 46.59 -2.79 8.41
C HIS A 108 45.74 -1.65 9.00
N VAL A 109 45.43 -1.67 10.29
CA VAL A 109 44.65 -0.63 10.98
C VAL A 109 45.56 0.21 11.87
N LEU A 110 45.60 1.52 11.58
CA LEU A 110 46.29 2.51 12.40
C LEU A 110 45.34 2.99 13.50
N ILE A 111 45.57 2.55 14.74
CA ILE A 111 44.84 3.04 15.90
C ILE A 111 45.53 4.34 16.36
N THR A 112 44.97 5.49 15.97
CA THR A 112 45.45 6.79 16.46
C THR A 112 45.13 6.92 17.94
N LYS A 113 46.12 7.26 18.77
CA LYS A 113 45.87 7.66 20.16
C LYS A 113 45.16 9.01 20.15
N SER A 114 43.83 8.99 20.11
CA SER A 114 43.03 10.21 20.22
C SER A 114 43.32 10.90 21.55
N SER A 115 43.56 12.22 21.52
CA SER A 115 43.63 13.08 22.71
C SER A 115 42.25 13.43 23.27
N VAL A 116 41.18 12.88 22.68
CA VAL A 116 39.80 13.08 23.13
C VAL A 116 39.44 11.98 24.14
N PRO A 117 38.85 12.31 25.29
CA PRO A 117 38.38 11.30 26.24
C PRO A 117 37.34 10.39 25.57
N MET A 118 37.59 9.08 25.58
CA MET A 118 36.56 8.07 25.30
C MET A 118 35.80 7.73 26.57
N PRO A 119 34.49 7.44 26.50
CA PRO A 119 33.77 6.95 25.32
C PRO A 119 32.87 8.00 24.65
N LEU A 120 32.66 7.87 23.33
CA LEU A 120 31.70 8.66 22.54
C LEU A 120 30.23 8.38 22.93
N THR A 121 30.00 7.44 23.83
CA THR A 121 28.70 7.02 24.36
C THR A 121 28.83 6.74 25.86
N SER A 122 27.78 7.03 26.63
CA SER A 122 27.74 6.69 28.06
C SER A 122 27.36 5.22 28.25
N SER A 123 27.93 4.58 29.28
CA SER A 123 27.50 3.26 29.73
C SER A 123 25.98 3.24 29.96
N PRO A 124 25.26 2.18 29.56
CA PRO A 124 23.83 2.08 29.80
C PRO A 124 23.54 2.16 31.31
N SER A 125 22.51 2.92 31.70
CA SER A 125 22.07 3.05 33.10
C SER A 125 21.58 1.71 33.65
N SER A 126 21.57 1.56 34.98
CA SER A 126 21.01 0.36 35.64
C SER A 126 19.58 0.07 35.18
N SER A 127 18.77 1.13 34.98
CA SER A 127 17.42 1.02 34.42
C SER A 127 17.37 0.48 32.98
N ALA A 128 18.35 0.82 32.14
CA ALA A 128 18.43 0.30 30.77
C ALA A 128 18.93 -1.15 30.73
N GLN A 129 19.76 -1.54 31.70
CA GLN A 129 20.19 -2.93 31.88
C GLN A 129 19.05 -3.80 32.41
N GLU A 130 18.30 -3.32 33.40
CA GLU A 130 17.10 -3.99 33.93
C GLU A 130 16.01 -4.15 32.85
N ALA A 131 15.75 -3.11 32.05
CA ALA A 131 14.81 -3.20 30.92
C ALA A 131 15.27 -4.24 29.88
N LYS A 132 16.58 -4.31 29.58
CA LYS A 132 17.15 -5.34 28.70
C LYS A 132 16.94 -6.75 29.26
N GLU A 133 17.12 -6.95 30.57
CA GLU A 133 16.93 -8.24 31.25
C GLU A 133 15.45 -8.65 31.28
N GLN A 134 14.54 -7.72 31.57
CA GLN A 134 13.09 -7.95 31.55
C GLN A 134 12.60 -8.36 30.15
N GLN A 135 13.06 -7.68 29.10
CA GLN A 135 12.69 -7.99 27.73
C GLN A 135 13.20 -9.38 27.28
N ILE A 136 14.37 -9.81 27.78
CA ILE A 136 14.89 -11.17 27.57
C ILE A 136 13.99 -12.20 28.28
N GLN A 137 13.57 -11.94 29.52
CA GLN A 137 12.70 -12.82 30.29
C GLN A 137 11.29 -12.95 29.68
N GLU A 138 10.71 -11.87 29.18
CA GLU A 138 9.41 -11.88 28.48
C GLU A 138 9.48 -12.70 27.18
N THR A 139 10.56 -12.54 26.41
CA THR A 139 10.80 -13.30 25.17
C THR A 139 10.96 -14.81 25.42
N ILE A 140 11.62 -15.19 26.51
CA ILE A 140 11.76 -16.60 26.92
C ILE A 140 10.40 -17.18 27.35
N THR A 141 9.60 -16.39 28.06
CA THR A 141 8.26 -16.79 28.56
C THR A 141 7.27 -16.96 27.40
N GLN A 142 7.26 -16.05 26.42
CA GLN A 142 6.46 -16.17 25.20
C GLN A 142 6.85 -17.40 24.35
N LYS A 143 8.15 -17.69 24.17
CA LYS A 143 8.61 -18.90 23.46
C LYS A 143 8.19 -20.20 24.17
N GLY A 144 8.16 -20.19 25.50
CA GLY A 144 7.65 -21.31 26.32
C GLY A 144 6.13 -21.51 26.19
N ALA A 145 5.35 -20.41 26.11
CA ALA A 145 3.90 -20.45 25.91
C ALA A 145 3.52 -20.95 24.51
N ILE A 146 4.24 -20.52 23.48
CA ILE A 146 4.06 -20.98 22.08
C ILE A 146 4.42 -22.47 21.93
N ALA A 147 5.40 -22.98 22.69
CA ALA A 147 5.75 -24.40 22.69
C ALA A 147 4.66 -25.28 23.35
N LYS A 148 3.95 -24.76 24.36
CA LYS A 148 2.81 -25.44 25.00
C LYS A 148 1.53 -25.38 24.16
N ALA A 149 1.30 -24.30 23.41
CA ALA A 149 0.14 -24.15 22.53
C ALA A 149 0.19 -25.01 21.25
N ARG A 150 1.34 -25.59 20.89
CA ARG A 150 1.54 -26.42 19.69
C ARG A 150 1.09 -27.88 19.82
N GLN A 151 0.49 -28.28 20.95
CA GLN A 151 0.04 -29.67 21.17
C GLN A 151 -1.40 -29.96 20.72
N HIS A 152 -2.19 -28.96 20.33
CA HIS A 152 -3.53 -29.19 19.78
C HIS A 152 -3.67 -28.54 18.40
N ASP A 153 -3.86 -29.40 17.38
CA ASP A 153 -4.32 -29.13 16.01
C ASP A 153 -3.49 -28.21 15.11
N ASP A 154 -2.47 -28.79 14.44
CA ASP A 154 -2.13 -28.50 13.01
C ASP A 154 -0.96 -29.35 12.46
N ARG A 155 -0.92 -30.66 12.73
CA ARG A 155 0.23 -31.52 12.37
C ARG A 155 0.31 -31.97 10.91
N VAL A 156 -0.73 -31.79 10.09
CA VAL A 156 -0.75 -32.35 8.73
C VAL A 156 -0.46 -31.30 7.63
N LEU A 157 -0.84 -30.03 7.83
CA LEU A 157 -0.62 -28.96 6.83
C LEU A 157 0.77 -28.30 6.92
N THR A 158 1.38 -28.24 8.11
CA THR A 158 2.71 -27.62 8.31
C THR A 158 3.87 -28.45 7.79
N LYS A 159 3.71 -29.77 7.65
CA LYS A 159 4.77 -30.66 7.14
C LYS A 159 4.92 -30.55 5.62
N SER A 160 3.79 -30.58 4.90
CA SER A 160 3.73 -30.38 3.44
C SER A 160 4.26 -29.01 3.00
N PHE A 161 3.98 -27.96 3.79
CA PHE A 161 4.46 -26.61 3.49
C PHE A 161 5.95 -26.40 3.80
N LYS A 162 6.49 -27.00 4.87
CA LYS A 162 7.94 -26.98 5.17
C LYS A 162 8.76 -27.80 4.17
N GLU A 163 8.23 -28.93 3.70
CA GLU A 163 8.88 -29.75 2.68
C GLU A 163 8.87 -29.05 1.31
N LYS A 164 7.78 -28.32 0.96
CA LYS A 164 7.73 -27.49 -0.26
C LYS A 164 8.53 -26.19 -0.20
N LEU A 165 8.73 -25.61 0.99
CA LEU A 165 9.60 -24.43 1.16
C LEU A 165 11.08 -24.72 0.87
N ASN A 166 11.51 -25.98 0.99
CA ASN A 166 12.88 -26.41 0.72
C ASN A 166 13.16 -26.67 -0.77
N PHE A 167 12.19 -26.49 -1.66
CA PHE A 167 12.32 -26.77 -3.10
C PHE A 167 12.24 -25.53 -4.00
N ILE A 168 12.25 -24.32 -3.44
CA ILE A 168 12.22 -23.09 -4.25
C ILE A 168 13.67 -22.63 -4.45
N GLU A 169 14.38 -23.33 -5.33
CA GLU A 169 15.77 -23.05 -5.69
C GLU A 169 15.95 -21.92 -6.72
N ASP A 170 14.87 -21.37 -7.28
CA ASP A 170 14.98 -20.33 -8.29
C ASP A 170 14.23 -19.05 -7.90
N ASN A 171 14.78 -17.95 -8.39
CA ASN A 171 14.40 -16.54 -8.25
C ASN A 171 12.99 -16.22 -8.82
N GLN A 172 12.01 -17.09 -8.59
CA GLN A 172 10.67 -16.99 -9.12
C GLN A 172 9.84 -15.93 -8.35
N PRO A 173 8.97 -15.17 -9.04
CA PRO A 173 8.02 -14.27 -8.40
C PRO A 173 7.19 -15.01 -7.35
N ILE A 174 6.88 -14.35 -6.22
CA ILE A 174 5.95 -14.91 -5.22
C ILE A 174 4.61 -15.16 -5.90
N GLU A 175 4.17 -16.41 -5.94
CA GLU A 175 2.91 -16.80 -6.54
C GLU A 175 1.72 -16.13 -5.81
N PRO A 176 0.64 -15.75 -6.52
CA PRO A 176 -0.52 -15.08 -5.93
C PRO A 176 -1.15 -15.81 -4.73
N GLU A 177 -1.06 -17.14 -4.68
CA GLU A 177 -1.56 -17.98 -3.60
C GLU A 177 -0.78 -17.75 -2.30
N GLU A 178 0.53 -17.55 -2.37
CA GLU A 178 1.37 -17.28 -1.20
C GLU A 178 1.05 -15.93 -0.56
N TRP A 179 0.82 -14.91 -1.40
CA TRP A 179 0.34 -13.60 -0.96
C TRP A 179 -1.01 -13.69 -0.28
N THR A 180 -1.90 -14.48 -0.86
CA THR A 180 -3.24 -14.68 -0.31
C THR A 180 -3.16 -15.29 1.09
N VAL A 181 -2.34 -16.33 1.30
CA VAL A 181 -2.17 -16.96 2.63
C VAL A 181 -1.56 -15.97 3.64
N PHE A 182 -0.52 -15.23 3.26
CA PHE A 182 0.10 -14.22 4.13
C PHE A 182 -0.92 -13.16 4.56
N LEU A 183 -1.63 -12.54 3.62
CA LEU A 183 -2.56 -11.45 3.90
C LEU A 183 -3.76 -11.92 4.75
N HIS A 184 -4.30 -13.12 4.48
CA HIS A 184 -5.36 -13.68 5.31
C HIS A 184 -4.93 -13.93 6.75
N ARG A 185 -3.67 -14.34 6.95
CA ARG A 185 -3.11 -14.50 8.30
C ARG A 185 -2.97 -13.15 8.99
N SER A 186 -2.42 -12.14 8.31
CA SER A 186 -2.30 -10.78 8.85
C SER A 186 -3.67 -10.17 9.19
N ILE A 187 -4.69 -10.41 8.38
CA ILE A 187 -6.08 -10.02 8.71
C ILE A 187 -6.53 -10.68 10.02
N LYS A 188 -6.32 -11.99 10.18
CA LYS A 188 -6.70 -12.72 11.41
C LYS A 188 -5.93 -12.24 12.64
N GLU A 189 -4.67 -11.83 12.48
CA GLU A 189 -3.84 -11.29 13.56
C GLU A 189 -4.32 -9.88 13.96
N LEU A 190 -4.59 -8.99 13.00
CA LEU A 190 -5.15 -7.66 13.25
C LEU A 190 -6.53 -7.70 13.92
N MET A 191 -7.39 -8.64 13.52
CA MET A 191 -8.70 -8.85 14.14
C MET A 191 -8.60 -9.33 15.61
N ARG A 192 -7.44 -9.82 16.05
CA ARG A 192 -7.16 -10.20 17.45
C ARG A 192 -6.50 -9.08 18.27
N ALA A 193 -6.60 -7.83 17.80
CA ALA A 193 -6.25 -6.58 18.49
C ALA A 193 -4.76 -6.14 18.50
N GLU A 194 -3.91 -6.68 17.63
CA GLU A 194 -2.52 -6.20 17.45
C GLU A 194 -2.42 -5.11 16.37
N MET A 195 -3.12 -3.98 16.58
CA MET A 195 -3.15 -2.87 15.60
C MET A 195 -1.81 -2.13 15.46
N SER A 196 -0.89 -2.32 16.42
CA SER A 196 0.49 -1.80 16.39
C SER A 196 1.25 -2.21 15.12
N SER A 197 0.87 -3.33 14.51
CA SER A 197 1.43 -3.81 13.25
C SER A 197 1.26 -2.80 12.10
N LEU A 198 0.11 -2.12 12.01
CA LEU A 198 -0.16 -1.11 10.97
C LEU A 198 0.50 0.24 11.25
N LEU A 199 0.97 0.46 12.49
CA LEU A 199 1.74 1.65 12.85
C LEU A 199 3.18 1.60 12.30
N GLN A 200 3.63 0.45 11.82
CA GLN A 200 4.98 0.28 11.28
C GLN A 200 4.99 0.53 9.76
N PRO A 201 5.63 1.60 9.26
CA PRO A 201 5.66 1.90 7.82
C PRO A 201 6.21 0.76 6.96
N ASN A 202 7.15 -0.03 7.49
CA ASN A 202 7.74 -1.15 6.76
C ASN A 202 6.75 -2.29 6.54
N LEU A 203 5.94 -2.62 7.54
CA LEU A 203 4.93 -3.67 7.40
C LEU A 203 3.80 -3.21 6.48
N THR A 204 3.37 -1.95 6.60
CA THR A 204 2.39 -1.37 5.68
C THR A 204 2.92 -1.32 4.24
N ASN A 205 4.20 -0.99 4.04
CA ASN A 205 4.86 -1.08 2.73
C ASN A 205 4.89 -2.52 2.19
N ILE A 206 5.10 -3.52 3.04
CA ILE A 206 5.00 -4.94 2.65
C ILE A 206 3.59 -5.27 2.16
N ILE A 207 2.57 -4.85 2.92
CA ILE A 207 1.15 -5.08 2.59
C ILE A 207 0.76 -4.41 1.27
N VAL A 208 1.28 -3.21 1.01
CA VAL A 208 1.02 -2.43 -0.20
C VAL A 208 1.86 -2.91 -1.39
N SER A 209 2.99 -3.58 -1.16
CA SER A 209 3.91 -4.00 -2.22
C SER A 209 3.29 -4.84 -3.36
N PRO A 210 2.33 -5.76 -3.13
CA PRO A 210 1.70 -6.52 -4.20
C PRO A 210 0.90 -5.64 -5.17
N LEU A 211 0.43 -4.47 -4.73
CA LEU A 211 -0.33 -3.53 -5.56
C LEU A 211 0.46 -3.00 -6.77
N ARG A 212 1.79 -3.14 -6.74
CA ARG A 212 2.70 -2.74 -7.83
C ARG A 212 3.07 -3.89 -8.76
N ASN A 213 2.64 -5.12 -8.46
CA ASN A 213 2.99 -6.30 -9.24
C ASN A 213 2.15 -6.38 -10.53
N THR A 214 2.79 -6.53 -11.69
CA THR A 214 2.09 -6.64 -12.99
C THR A 214 1.18 -7.86 -13.09
N ASN A 215 1.44 -8.91 -12.32
CA ASN A 215 0.63 -10.13 -12.24
C ASN A 215 -0.35 -10.10 -11.05
N LEU A 216 -0.81 -8.91 -10.67
CA LEU A 216 -1.72 -8.72 -9.55
C LEU A 216 -3.02 -9.53 -9.74
N ASN A 217 -3.33 -10.34 -8.74
CA ASN A 217 -4.55 -11.13 -8.68
C ASN A 217 -5.67 -10.36 -7.93
N SER A 218 -6.92 -10.48 -8.40
CA SER A 218 -8.12 -9.87 -7.79
C SER A 218 -8.28 -10.22 -6.30
N LYS A 219 -7.96 -11.46 -5.89
CA LYS A 219 -7.99 -11.93 -4.50
C LYS A 219 -6.95 -11.21 -3.63
N VAL A 220 -5.73 -11.07 -4.13
CA VAL A 220 -4.66 -10.36 -3.42
C VAL A 220 -5.05 -8.90 -3.22
N LEU A 221 -5.53 -8.24 -4.29
CA LEU A 221 -6.01 -6.86 -4.21
C LEU A 221 -7.14 -6.68 -3.19
N SER A 222 -8.13 -7.57 -3.23
CA SER A 222 -9.24 -7.62 -2.27
C SER A 222 -8.76 -7.79 -0.84
N CYS A 223 -7.78 -8.66 -0.60
CA CYS A 223 -7.21 -8.87 0.74
C CYS A 223 -6.46 -7.64 1.24
N VAL A 224 -5.63 -7.01 0.41
CA VAL A 224 -4.91 -5.78 0.77
C VAL A 224 -5.90 -4.68 1.16
N ALA A 225 -6.92 -4.45 0.33
CA ALA A 225 -7.94 -3.43 0.62
C ALA A 225 -8.66 -3.71 1.95
N LYS A 226 -9.09 -4.95 2.20
CA LYS A 226 -9.75 -5.33 3.47
C LYS A 226 -8.84 -5.13 4.67
N LEU A 227 -7.58 -5.57 4.57
CA LEU A 227 -6.60 -5.43 5.64
C LEU A 227 -6.40 -3.96 6.01
N LEU A 228 -6.21 -3.10 5.01
CA LEU A 228 -6.02 -1.68 5.24
C LEU A 228 -7.28 -0.99 5.80
N SER A 229 -8.48 -1.45 5.43
CA SER A 229 -9.75 -0.95 6.00
C SER A 229 -9.92 -1.30 7.48
N ILE A 230 -9.46 -2.48 7.92
CA ILE A 230 -9.57 -2.92 9.33
C ILE A 230 -8.89 -1.92 10.26
N GLY A 231 -7.73 -1.39 9.87
CA GLY A 231 -6.99 -0.40 10.67
C GLY A 231 -7.77 0.88 11.00
N LEU A 232 -8.82 1.19 10.23
CA LEU A 232 -9.60 2.41 10.37
C LEU A 232 -10.94 2.19 11.07
N MET A 233 -11.41 0.94 11.18
CA MET A 233 -12.80 0.63 11.54
C MET A 233 -12.97 -0.17 12.85
N VAL A 234 -11.89 -0.71 13.43
CA VAL A 234 -12.00 -1.54 14.64
C VAL A 234 -12.49 -0.70 15.82
N LYS A 235 -13.67 -1.06 16.34
CA LYS A 235 -14.29 -0.46 17.53
C LYS A 235 -13.37 -0.61 18.73
N GLY A 236 -13.11 0.49 19.44
CA GLY A 236 -12.22 0.52 20.61
C GLY A 236 -10.78 0.96 20.32
N THR A 237 -10.43 1.22 19.06
CA THR A 237 -9.13 1.83 18.71
C THR A 237 -9.09 3.29 19.17
N ALA A 238 -8.04 3.68 19.89
CA ALA A 238 -7.87 5.07 20.33
C ALA A 238 -7.79 6.01 19.12
N PRO A 239 -8.42 7.20 19.15
CA PRO A 239 -8.37 8.16 18.04
C PRO A 239 -6.95 8.51 17.60
N GLU A 240 -6.02 8.59 18.55
CA GLU A 240 -4.59 8.84 18.31
C GLU A 240 -3.94 7.75 17.44
N THR A 241 -4.26 6.49 17.70
CA THR A 241 -3.77 5.35 16.92
C THR A 241 -4.29 5.39 15.49
N VAL A 242 -5.57 5.74 15.31
CA VAL A 242 -6.16 5.89 13.97
C VAL A 242 -5.45 7.02 13.21
N GLU A 243 -5.13 8.12 13.88
CA GLU A 243 -4.38 9.22 13.26
C GLU A 243 -2.96 8.80 12.86
N GLN A 244 -2.26 8.04 13.71
CA GLN A 244 -0.94 7.48 13.37
C GLN A 244 -1.01 6.54 12.17
N ILE A 245 -2.03 5.68 12.08
CA ILE A 245 -2.25 4.81 10.91
C ILE A 245 -2.45 5.64 9.64
N LYS A 246 -3.23 6.74 9.69
CA LYS A 246 -3.41 7.63 8.54
C LYS A 246 -2.07 8.21 8.09
N GLN A 247 -1.22 8.66 9.02
CA GLN A 247 0.10 9.19 8.68
C GLN A 247 0.97 8.13 7.99
N VAL A 248 0.97 6.90 8.48
CA VAL A 248 1.66 5.77 7.82
C VAL A 248 1.10 5.53 6.42
N TYR A 249 -0.23 5.58 6.24
CA TYR A 249 -0.88 5.37 4.94
C TYR A 249 -0.54 6.48 3.94
N LEU A 250 -0.36 7.71 4.41
CA LEU A 250 0.13 8.83 3.59
C LEU A 250 1.59 8.61 3.19
N GLU A 251 2.47 8.25 4.13
CA GLU A 251 3.89 8.01 3.90
C GLU A 251 4.13 6.91 2.85
N VAL A 252 3.42 5.79 2.96
CA VAL A 252 3.52 4.65 2.03
C VAL A 252 2.68 4.83 0.75
N LYS A 253 2.02 5.99 0.59
CA LYS A 253 1.21 6.34 -0.58
C LYS A 253 0.15 5.28 -0.91
N VAL A 254 -0.68 4.91 0.07
CA VAL A 254 -1.72 3.88 -0.10
C VAL A 254 -2.65 4.20 -1.27
N VAL A 255 -3.19 5.43 -1.34
CA VAL A 255 -4.15 5.84 -2.39
C VAL A 255 -3.55 5.71 -3.81
N PRO A 256 -2.37 6.26 -4.12
CA PRO A 256 -1.75 6.08 -5.43
C PRO A 256 -1.50 4.60 -5.80
N ASN A 257 -1.04 3.78 -4.85
CA ASN A 257 -0.83 2.35 -5.08
C ASN A 257 -2.15 1.62 -5.36
N LEU A 258 -3.25 1.98 -4.69
CA LEU A 258 -4.57 1.42 -4.95
C LEU A 258 -5.08 1.80 -6.34
N ILE A 259 -4.98 3.07 -6.74
CA ILE A 259 -5.36 3.51 -8.10
C ILE A 259 -4.51 2.80 -9.17
N TYR A 260 -3.20 2.65 -8.94
CA TYR A 260 -2.33 1.90 -9.83
C TYR A 260 -2.74 0.42 -9.94
N ALA A 261 -3.06 -0.22 -8.82
CA ALA A 261 -3.54 -1.61 -8.81
C ALA A 261 -4.85 -1.79 -9.58
N VAL A 262 -5.78 -0.83 -9.51
CA VAL A 262 -7.00 -0.83 -10.33
C VAL A 262 -6.63 -0.75 -11.81
N LYS A 263 -5.66 0.09 -12.21
CA LYS A 263 -5.14 0.14 -13.58
C LYS A 263 -4.58 -1.20 -14.04
N LEU A 264 -3.78 -1.86 -13.20
CA LEU A 264 -3.18 -3.16 -13.52
C LEU A 264 -4.23 -4.26 -13.68
N LEU A 265 -5.22 -4.32 -12.78
CA LEU A 265 -6.29 -5.30 -12.82
C LEU A 265 -7.12 -5.20 -14.11
N LEU A 266 -7.34 -3.97 -14.57
CA LEU A 266 -8.18 -3.67 -15.73
C LEU A 266 -7.43 -3.68 -17.06
N ARG A 267 -6.11 -3.86 -17.07
CA ARG A 267 -5.32 -3.93 -18.31
C ARG A 267 -5.69 -5.17 -19.12
N THR A 268 -5.78 -5.06 -20.44
CA THR A 268 -5.77 -6.23 -21.31
C THR A 268 -4.35 -6.82 -21.38
N ALA A 269 -4.25 -8.14 -21.52
CA ALA A 269 -3.00 -8.75 -21.97
C ALA A 269 -2.77 -8.35 -23.44
N PRO A 270 -1.53 -8.04 -23.86
CA PRO A 270 -1.25 -7.89 -25.28
C PRO A 270 -1.63 -9.20 -25.97
N GLN A 271 -2.65 -9.16 -26.83
CA GLN A 271 -2.94 -10.24 -27.75
C GLN A 271 -1.70 -10.43 -28.62
N ASN A 272 -1.27 -11.67 -28.83
CA ASN A 272 -0.14 -12.02 -29.68
C ASN A 272 -0.24 -11.28 -31.02
N ALA A 273 0.55 -10.22 -31.20
CA ALA A 273 0.80 -9.65 -32.50
C ALA A 273 1.68 -10.66 -33.25
N SER A 274 1.03 -11.56 -33.97
CA SER A 274 1.67 -12.26 -35.07
C SER A 274 2.23 -11.21 -36.02
N SER A 275 3.56 -11.09 -36.03
CA SER A 275 4.41 -10.68 -37.15
C SER A 275 3.84 -9.62 -38.11
N GLU A 276 4.30 -8.38 -37.99
CA GLU A 276 5.10 -7.67 -39.01
C GLU A 276 5.06 -6.15 -38.82
N SER A 277 6.21 -5.52 -39.08
CA SER A 277 6.52 -4.08 -39.08
C SER A 277 6.51 -3.34 -37.73
N ALA A 278 7.72 -2.98 -37.29
CA ALA A 278 7.98 -1.87 -36.39
C ALA A 278 7.64 -0.56 -37.13
N ASP A 279 6.84 0.30 -36.50
CA ASP A 279 7.06 1.76 -36.41
C ASP A 279 5.91 2.41 -35.59
N ASP A 280 6.30 3.16 -34.57
CA ASP A 280 5.58 4.23 -33.85
C ASP A 280 4.04 4.27 -33.88
N VAL A 281 3.39 3.37 -33.13
CA VAL A 281 2.03 3.61 -32.63
C VAL A 281 2.09 3.57 -31.10
N PRO A 282 1.68 4.63 -30.38
CA PRO A 282 1.54 4.56 -28.94
C PRO A 282 0.60 3.41 -28.66
N THR A 283 1.06 2.38 -27.95
CA THR A 283 0.24 1.25 -27.57
C THR A 283 -0.91 1.80 -26.71
N LEU A 284 -2.05 2.09 -27.33
CA LEU A 284 -3.27 2.46 -26.65
C LEU A 284 -3.53 1.36 -25.63
N ILE A 285 -3.37 1.70 -24.35
CA ILE A 285 -3.61 0.75 -23.26
C ILE A 285 -5.10 0.42 -23.30
N LEU A 286 -5.45 -0.71 -23.92
CA LEU A 286 -6.81 -1.20 -23.92
C LEU A 286 -7.15 -1.65 -22.49
N PHE A 287 -8.24 -1.13 -21.95
CA PHE A 287 -8.84 -1.65 -20.73
C PHE A 287 -9.79 -2.80 -21.07
N ARG A 288 -9.94 -3.75 -20.16
CA ARG A 288 -10.96 -4.82 -20.25
C ARG A 288 -12.33 -4.18 -20.40
N THR A 289 -13.19 -4.76 -21.24
CA THR A 289 -14.59 -4.34 -21.30
C THR A 289 -15.35 -4.84 -20.06
N ALA A 290 -16.48 -4.22 -19.74
CA ALA A 290 -17.32 -4.60 -18.59
C ALA A 290 -17.77 -6.08 -18.61
N ASP A 291 -17.83 -6.71 -19.79
CA ASP A 291 -18.17 -8.13 -19.97
C ASP A 291 -17.02 -9.09 -19.69
N GLN A 292 -15.77 -8.61 -19.71
CA GLN A 292 -14.58 -9.42 -19.45
C GLN A 292 -14.23 -9.53 -17.95
N LEU A 293 -14.99 -8.86 -17.08
CA LEU A 293 -14.76 -8.85 -15.64
C LEU A 293 -15.66 -9.88 -14.94
N ASP A 294 -15.04 -10.87 -14.30
CA ASP A 294 -15.76 -11.83 -13.47
C ASP A 294 -16.17 -11.25 -12.10
N ALA A 295 -16.88 -12.06 -11.31
CA ALA A 295 -17.34 -11.66 -9.98
C ALA A 295 -16.20 -11.31 -9.01
N GLU A 296 -15.04 -11.95 -9.12
CA GLU A 296 -13.90 -11.71 -8.23
C GLU A 296 -13.23 -10.37 -8.55
N HIS A 297 -13.08 -10.03 -9.84
CA HIS A 297 -12.57 -8.72 -10.28
C HIS A 297 -13.48 -7.60 -9.78
N LEU A 298 -14.80 -7.73 -10.00
CA LEU A 298 -15.77 -6.73 -9.56
C LEU A 298 -15.77 -6.56 -8.04
N GLN A 299 -15.65 -7.65 -7.29
CA GLN A 299 -15.57 -7.59 -5.83
C GLN A 299 -14.25 -6.94 -5.36
N ALA A 300 -13.13 -7.18 -6.04
CA ALA A 300 -11.87 -6.53 -5.72
C ALA A 300 -11.95 -5.01 -5.94
N LEU A 301 -12.53 -4.58 -7.07
CA LEU A 301 -12.76 -3.17 -7.38
C LEU A 301 -13.63 -2.49 -6.32
N GLU A 302 -14.70 -3.14 -5.87
CA GLU A 302 -15.58 -2.61 -4.83
C GLU A 302 -14.84 -2.37 -3.52
N HIS A 303 -14.05 -3.33 -3.03
CA HIS A 303 -13.28 -3.13 -1.80
C HIS A 303 -12.26 -2.00 -1.92
N VAL A 304 -11.58 -1.90 -3.06
CA VAL A 304 -10.58 -0.86 -3.29
C VAL A 304 -11.22 0.52 -3.36
N LEU A 305 -12.27 0.69 -4.17
CA LEU A 305 -12.92 1.99 -4.32
C LEU A 305 -13.68 2.41 -3.06
N MET A 306 -14.23 1.47 -2.29
CA MET A 306 -14.74 1.79 -0.95
C MET A 306 -13.65 2.31 -0.02
N LEU A 307 -12.47 1.68 0.00
CA LEU A 307 -11.34 2.13 0.82
C LEU A 307 -10.84 3.50 0.36
N VAL A 308 -10.65 3.72 -0.95
CA VAL A 308 -10.23 5.02 -1.49
C VAL A 308 -11.25 6.09 -1.14
N CYS A 309 -12.54 5.83 -1.39
CA CYS A 309 -13.64 6.74 -1.05
C CYS A 309 -13.62 7.10 0.44
N HIS A 310 -13.41 6.13 1.33
CA HIS A 310 -13.30 6.40 2.76
C HIS A 310 -12.08 7.25 3.10
N LEU A 311 -10.89 6.92 2.58
CA LEU A 311 -9.64 7.64 2.85
C LEU A 311 -9.72 9.11 2.41
N VAL A 312 -10.22 9.39 1.21
CA VAL A 312 -10.31 10.78 0.72
C VAL A 312 -11.26 11.63 1.54
N HIS A 313 -12.30 11.04 2.15
CA HIS A 313 -13.21 11.74 3.06
C HIS A 313 -12.69 11.84 4.50
N LEU A 314 -11.68 11.05 4.88
CA LEU A 314 -11.09 11.11 6.21
C LEU A 314 -10.09 12.26 6.36
N GLN A 315 -9.34 12.60 5.31
CA GLN A 315 -8.31 13.64 5.36
C GLN A 315 -7.98 14.17 3.96
N ASP A 316 -7.91 15.51 3.83
CA ASP A 316 -7.68 16.19 2.54
C ASP A 316 -6.37 15.77 1.86
N ALA A 317 -5.34 15.35 2.63
CA ALA A 317 -4.08 14.84 2.08
C ALA A 317 -4.27 13.58 1.22
N PHE A 318 -5.23 12.71 1.55
CA PHE A 318 -5.56 11.55 0.71
C PHE A 318 -6.25 11.96 -0.58
N LEU A 319 -7.07 13.02 -0.55
CA LEU A 319 -7.72 13.58 -1.73
C LEU A 319 -6.70 14.21 -2.69
N ILE A 320 -5.67 14.91 -2.17
CA ILE A 320 -4.51 15.38 -2.96
C ILE A 320 -3.84 14.19 -3.64
N HIS A 321 -3.48 13.16 -2.86
CA HIS A 321 -2.84 11.97 -3.40
C HIS A 321 -3.69 11.24 -4.46
N PHE A 322 -5.02 11.27 -4.35
CA PHE A 322 -5.92 10.75 -5.37
C PHE A 322 -5.82 11.56 -6.67
N CYS A 323 -5.94 12.89 -6.59
CA CYS A 323 -5.86 13.77 -7.76
C CYS A 323 -4.50 13.66 -8.46
N ASP A 324 -3.40 13.65 -7.70
CA ASP A 324 -2.05 13.44 -8.20
C ASP A 324 -1.92 12.08 -8.89
N ALA A 325 -2.46 11.02 -8.29
CA ALA A 325 -2.42 9.69 -8.87
C ALA A 325 -3.18 9.61 -10.20
N VAL A 326 -4.35 10.28 -10.31
CA VAL A 326 -5.12 10.32 -11.55
C VAL A 326 -4.29 10.92 -12.70
N LEU A 327 -3.63 12.05 -12.43
CA LEU A 327 -2.80 12.76 -13.39
C LEU A 327 -1.54 11.97 -13.75
N ILE A 328 -0.75 11.57 -12.75
CA ILE A 328 0.57 10.95 -12.95
C ILE A 328 0.44 9.58 -13.61
N ILE A 329 -0.55 8.77 -13.18
CA ILE A 329 -0.74 7.42 -13.70
C ILE A 329 -1.49 7.46 -15.05
N ASN A 330 -2.11 8.60 -15.39
CA ASN A 330 -2.95 8.78 -16.57
C ASN A 330 -4.03 7.69 -16.67
N VAL A 331 -4.99 7.75 -15.73
CA VAL A 331 -6.09 6.79 -15.59
C VAL A 331 -7.45 7.35 -16.02
N PHE A 332 -7.49 8.38 -16.86
CA PHE A 332 -8.76 8.96 -17.33
C PHE A 332 -9.67 7.93 -18.02
N GLY A 333 -9.15 7.15 -18.97
CA GLY A 333 -9.91 6.09 -19.65
C GLY A 333 -10.37 4.93 -18.75
N LEU A 334 -9.74 4.76 -17.59
CA LEU A 334 -10.16 3.75 -16.61
C LEU A 334 -11.50 4.11 -15.98
N PHE A 335 -11.78 5.40 -15.78
CA PHE A 335 -13.07 5.83 -15.24
C PHE A 335 -14.22 5.55 -16.20
N ASN A 336 -14.02 5.70 -17.51
CA ASN A 336 -15.03 5.32 -18.51
C ASN A 336 -15.43 3.85 -18.38
N MET A 337 -14.45 2.96 -18.24
CA MET A 337 -14.74 1.54 -18.04
C MET A 337 -15.52 1.32 -16.74
N LEU A 338 -15.10 1.97 -15.64
CA LEU A 338 -15.81 1.82 -14.36
C LEU A 338 -17.25 2.38 -14.41
N PHE A 339 -17.49 3.48 -15.13
CA PHE A 339 -18.83 4.01 -15.36
C PHE A 339 -19.69 3.09 -16.22
N ALA A 340 -19.10 2.44 -17.23
CA ALA A 340 -19.76 1.46 -18.09
C ALA A 340 -20.21 0.19 -17.34
N LEU A 341 -19.76 -0.05 -16.10
CA LEU A 341 -20.31 -1.12 -15.25
C LEU A 341 -21.80 -0.91 -14.95
N GLY A 342 -22.28 0.33 -14.97
CA GLY A 342 -23.69 0.66 -14.83
C GLY A 342 -24.36 -0.03 -13.64
N LYS A 343 -25.51 -0.65 -13.89
CA LYS A 343 -26.29 -1.38 -12.86
C LYS A 343 -25.62 -2.65 -12.35
N ARG A 344 -24.57 -3.18 -13.01
CA ARG A 344 -23.93 -4.45 -12.60
C ARG A 344 -23.26 -4.34 -11.23
N ARG A 345 -22.71 -3.18 -10.89
CA ARG A 345 -22.04 -2.92 -9.60
C ARG A 345 -22.28 -1.48 -9.14
N LEU A 346 -23.49 -1.21 -8.66
CA LEU A 346 -23.90 0.11 -8.21
C LEU A 346 -22.95 0.74 -7.17
N ARG A 347 -22.36 -0.07 -6.28
CA ARG A 347 -21.47 0.44 -5.22
C ARG A 347 -20.25 1.17 -5.76
N ILE A 348 -19.64 0.64 -6.82
CA ILE A 348 -18.49 1.24 -7.50
C ILE A 348 -18.84 2.65 -7.99
N LEU A 349 -19.99 2.79 -8.66
CA LEU A 349 -20.46 4.07 -9.17
C LEU A 349 -20.77 5.07 -8.04
N LEU A 350 -21.39 4.60 -6.97
CA LEU A 350 -21.69 5.42 -5.78
C LEU A 350 -20.41 5.99 -5.18
N ASP A 351 -19.36 5.19 -5.06
CA ASP A 351 -18.07 5.61 -4.52
C ASP A 351 -17.35 6.58 -5.45
N LEU A 352 -17.35 6.33 -6.77
CA LEU A 352 -16.79 7.24 -7.77
C LEU A 352 -17.46 8.62 -7.75
N ILE A 353 -18.79 8.67 -7.81
CA ILE A 353 -19.54 9.94 -7.77
C ILE A 353 -19.25 10.69 -6.47
N SER A 354 -19.08 9.97 -5.35
CA SER A 354 -18.76 10.60 -4.07
C SER A 354 -17.36 11.20 -4.07
N ILE A 355 -16.37 10.47 -4.62
CA ILE A 355 -15.00 10.97 -4.74
C ILE A 355 -14.99 12.23 -5.62
N LEU A 356 -15.62 12.21 -6.80
CA LEU A 356 -15.66 13.37 -7.70
C LEU A 356 -16.40 14.57 -7.09
N THR A 357 -17.54 14.34 -6.45
CA THR A 357 -18.28 15.38 -5.71
C THR A 357 -17.41 15.98 -4.61
N HIS A 358 -16.66 15.14 -3.90
CA HIS A 358 -15.77 15.57 -2.83
C HIS A 358 -14.58 16.37 -3.35
N THR A 359 -13.98 15.95 -4.48
CA THR A 359 -12.94 16.71 -5.19
C THR A 359 -13.42 18.12 -5.49
N LEU A 360 -14.58 18.28 -6.14
CA LEU A 360 -15.13 19.61 -6.45
C LEU A 360 -15.41 20.44 -5.20
N ARG A 361 -15.82 19.80 -4.11
CA ARG A 361 -16.16 20.48 -2.85
C ARG A 361 -14.94 20.98 -2.08
N LYS A 362 -13.89 20.17 -1.99
CA LYS A 362 -12.73 20.43 -1.14
C LYS A 362 -11.55 21.01 -1.92
N GLN A 363 -11.46 20.72 -3.20
CA GLN A 363 -10.36 21.09 -4.09
C GLN A 363 -10.89 21.56 -5.46
N PRO A 364 -11.61 22.69 -5.51
CA PRO A 364 -12.14 23.23 -6.76
C PRO A 364 -11.04 23.53 -7.79
N GLU A 365 -9.79 23.74 -7.36
CA GLU A 365 -8.62 23.84 -8.26
C GLU A 365 -8.42 22.59 -9.14
N ASN A 366 -8.91 21.42 -8.69
CA ASN A 366 -8.85 20.16 -9.42
C ASN A 366 -10.10 19.90 -10.28
N ALA A 367 -10.96 20.90 -10.51
CA ALA A 367 -12.18 20.78 -11.30
C ALA A 367 -11.93 20.29 -12.73
N GLU A 368 -10.79 20.66 -13.35
CA GLU A 368 -10.43 20.18 -14.68
C GLU A 368 -10.20 18.66 -14.73
N ILE A 369 -9.67 18.07 -13.64
CA ILE A 369 -9.51 16.61 -13.53
C ILE A 369 -10.88 15.94 -13.57
N VAL A 370 -11.84 16.47 -12.82
CA VAL A 370 -13.22 15.95 -12.77
C VAL A 370 -13.90 16.12 -14.14
N ALA A 371 -13.77 17.28 -14.77
CA ALA A 371 -14.28 17.52 -16.11
C ALA A 371 -13.72 16.50 -17.10
N LYS A 372 -12.40 16.29 -17.11
CA LYS A 372 -11.73 15.31 -17.96
C LYS A 372 -12.22 13.89 -17.70
N ILE A 373 -12.41 13.48 -16.44
CA ILE A 373 -12.95 12.17 -16.08
C ILE A 373 -14.37 11.97 -16.62
N LEU A 374 -15.21 13.01 -16.60
CA LEU A 374 -16.61 12.93 -17.02
C LEU A 374 -16.79 13.07 -18.54
N LEU A 375 -15.85 13.73 -19.22
CA LEU A 375 -15.92 14.10 -20.65
C LEU A 375 -14.99 13.29 -21.56
N VAL A 376 -14.40 12.19 -21.10
CA VAL A 376 -13.48 11.39 -21.92
C VAL A 376 -14.18 10.96 -23.22
N GLU A 377 -13.53 11.25 -24.35
CA GLU A 377 -14.08 11.25 -25.73
C GLU A 377 -14.48 9.88 -26.34
N ASP A 378 -14.64 8.82 -25.53
CA ASP A 378 -15.04 7.50 -26.02
C ASP A 378 -16.57 7.29 -25.97
N ALA A 379 -17.08 6.38 -26.78
CA ALA A 379 -18.51 6.06 -26.99
C ALA A 379 -19.34 5.68 -25.75
N ASN A 380 -18.76 5.68 -24.55
CA ASN A 380 -19.40 5.37 -23.27
C ASN A 380 -19.34 6.58 -22.32
N GLN A 381 -19.77 7.74 -22.80
CA GLN A 381 -19.92 8.92 -21.93
C GLN A 381 -20.85 8.60 -20.76
N LEU A 382 -20.57 9.17 -19.59
CA LEU A 382 -21.42 9.00 -18.41
C LEU A 382 -22.84 9.50 -18.70
N HIS A 383 -23.81 8.59 -18.82
CA HIS A 383 -25.21 8.95 -18.96
C HIS A 383 -25.80 9.36 -17.60
N LEU A 384 -25.55 10.60 -17.20
CA LEU A 384 -25.97 11.13 -15.91
C LEU A 384 -27.49 11.05 -15.71
N GLY A 385 -28.27 11.27 -16.77
CA GLY A 385 -29.73 11.08 -16.76
C GLY A 385 -30.15 9.66 -16.35
N GLU A 386 -29.48 8.62 -16.85
CA GLU A 386 -29.75 7.23 -16.46
C GLU A 386 -29.42 6.95 -14.99
N LEU A 387 -28.34 7.53 -14.47
CA LEU A 387 -27.98 7.40 -13.06
C LEU A 387 -28.96 8.14 -12.14
N MET A 388 -29.48 9.28 -12.58
CA MET A 388 -30.50 10.03 -11.87
C MET A 388 -31.88 9.34 -11.90
N ARG A 389 -32.19 8.54 -12.92
CA ARG A 389 -33.40 7.68 -12.96
C ARG A 389 -33.21 6.32 -12.29
N ASN A 390 -32.11 6.12 -11.55
CA ASN A 390 -31.83 4.84 -10.90
C ASN A 390 -32.84 4.54 -9.78
N SER A 391 -33.22 3.28 -9.61
CA SER A 391 -34.14 2.86 -8.54
C SER A 391 -33.58 3.10 -7.14
N HIS A 392 -32.26 3.14 -6.98
CA HIS A 392 -31.59 3.37 -5.72
C HIS A 392 -31.53 4.87 -5.35
N ALA A 393 -32.23 5.25 -4.28
CA ALA A 393 -32.32 6.63 -3.82
C ALA A 393 -30.97 7.31 -3.60
N GLY A 394 -30.01 6.62 -2.97
CA GLY A 394 -28.68 7.17 -2.74
C GLY A 394 -27.87 7.45 -4.01
N MET A 395 -28.22 6.83 -5.15
CA MET A 395 -27.59 7.16 -6.44
C MET A 395 -28.14 8.50 -6.95
N ARG A 396 -29.47 8.65 -6.93
CA ARG A 396 -30.16 9.89 -7.33
C ARG A 396 -29.70 11.08 -6.50
N GLU A 397 -29.69 10.93 -5.18
CA GLU A 397 -29.20 11.95 -4.24
C GLU A 397 -27.75 12.36 -4.53
N ARG A 398 -26.85 11.40 -4.75
CA ARG A 398 -25.44 11.70 -5.04
C ARG A 398 -25.25 12.36 -6.40
N CYS A 399 -26.05 12.00 -7.40
CA CYS A 399 -26.03 12.66 -8.71
C CYS A 399 -26.48 14.13 -8.60
N CYS A 400 -27.53 14.43 -7.82
CA CYS A 400 -27.96 15.81 -7.58
C CYS A 400 -26.85 16.65 -6.96
N HIS A 401 -26.15 16.10 -5.95
CA HIS A 401 -25.02 16.79 -5.34
C HIS A 401 -23.84 16.95 -6.32
N LEU A 402 -23.53 15.94 -7.12
CA LEU A 402 -22.49 16.04 -8.15
C LEU A 402 -22.84 17.16 -9.15
N LEU A 403 -24.07 17.19 -9.66
CA LEU A 403 -24.55 18.24 -10.57
C LEU A 403 -24.44 19.64 -9.97
N LEU A 404 -24.87 19.81 -8.72
CA LEU A 404 -24.73 21.08 -8.00
C LEU A 404 -23.26 21.51 -7.93
N MET A 405 -22.37 20.61 -7.51
CA MET A 405 -20.94 20.94 -7.41
C MET A 405 -20.30 21.17 -8.78
N MET A 406 -20.77 20.48 -9.81
CA MET A 406 -20.33 20.68 -11.17
C MET A 406 -20.69 22.09 -11.67
N GLY A 407 -21.94 22.52 -11.51
CA GLY A 407 -22.35 23.87 -11.92
C GLY A 407 -21.63 24.99 -11.19
N ARG A 408 -21.17 24.76 -9.96
CA ARG A 408 -20.38 25.73 -9.19
C ARG A 408 -18.93 25.86 -9.63
N HIS A 409 -18.30 24.77 -10.09
CA HIS A 409 -16.84 24.71 -10.20
C HIS A 409 -16.32 24.30 -11.57
N LEU A 410 -17.10 23.63 -12.42
CA LEU A 410 -16.66 23.29 -13.77
C LEU A 410 -16.73 24.52 -14.69
N PRO A 411 -15.82 24.60 -15.69
CA PRO A 411 -15.94 25.60 -16.76
C PRO A 411 -17.28 25.49 -17.49
N GLU A 412 -17.84 26.64 -17.92
CA GLU A 412 -19.13 26.67 -18.61
C GLU A 412 -19.15 25.78 -19.88
N ALA A 413 -18.04 25.72 -20.61
CA ALA A 413 -17.91 24.88 -21.80
C ALA A 413 -18.04 23.37 -21.47
N SER A 414 -17.44 22.91 -20.37
CA SER A 414 -17.55 21.53 -19.91
C SER A 414 -18.96 21.23 -19.42
N MET A 415 -19.59 22.17 -18.70
CA MET A 415 -20.99 22.03 -18.29
C MET A 415 -21.95 21.93 -19.47
N GLN A 416 -21.75 22.73 -20.52
CA GLN A 416 -22.60 22.68 -21.72
C GLN A 416 -22.54 21.34 -22.45
N GLN A 417 -21.41 20.61 -22.37
CA GLN A 417 -21.30 19.27 -22.94
C GLN A 417 -22.02 18.20 -22.11
N LEU A 418 -22.04 18.35 -20.78
CA LEU A 418 -22.68 17.40 -19.86
C LEU A 418 -24.18 17.69 -19.64
N TRP A 419 -24.62 18.92 -19.89
CA TRP A 419 -25.98 19.38 -19.68
C TRP A 419 -26.86 19.10 -20.89
N SER A 420 -27.91 18.29 -20.71
CA SER A 420 -28.91 17.98 -21.73
C SER A 420 -30.32 18.24 -21.20
N GLU A 421 -31.30 18.33 -22.11
CA GLU A 421 -32.73 18.42 -21.77
C GLU A 421 -33.15 17.24 -20.87
N GLU A 422 -32.65 16.04 -21.18
CA GLU A 422 -32.89 14.84 -20.38
C GLU A 422 -32.38 14.97 -18.93
N VAL A 423 -31.18 15.52 -18.73
CA VAL A 423 -30.61 15.74 -17.39
C VAL A 423 -31.40 16.81 -16.64
N GLN A 424 -31.79 17.89 -17.32
CA GLN A 424 -32.59 18.96 -16.76
C GLN A 424 -33.98 18.46 -16.30
N ASP A 425 -34.73 17.81 -17.19
CA ASP A 425 -36.07 17.29 -16.90
C ASP A 425 -36.02 16.27 -15.78
N THR A 426 -35.01 15.39 -15.79
CA THR A 426 -34.82 14.42 -14.72
C THR A 426 -34.52 15.12 -13.39
N LEU A 427 -33.67 16.15 -13.37
CA LEU A 427 -33.37 16.91 -12.15
C LEU A 427 -34.62 17.57 -11.56
N GLU A 428 -35.40 18.24 -12.40
CA GLU A 428 -36.64 18.91 -11.97
C GLU A 428 -37.70 17.91 -11.48
N ALA A 429 -37.79 16.73 -12.10
CA ALA A 429 -38.67 15.66 -11.63
C ALA A 429 -38.26 15.13 -10.24
N LEU A 430 -36.96 15.09 -9.92
CA LEU A 430 -36.47 14.60 -8.61
C LEU A 430 -36.83 15.53 -7.44
N VAL A 431 -37.25 16.77 -7.68
CA VAL A 431 -37.82 17.64 -6.64
C VAL A 431 -39.09 17.01 -6.03
N PHE A 432 -39.78 16.15 -6.78
CA PHE A 432 -40.97 15.43 -6.34
C PHE A 432 -40.70 13.95 -5.99
N ASP A 433 -39.43 13.57 -5.78
CA ASP A 433 -39.06 12.19 -5.41
C ASP A 433 -39.75 11.73 -4.13
N SER A 434 -40.05 10.44 -4.01
CA SER A 434 -40.67 9.90 -2.80
C SER A 434 -39.76 9.98 -1.57
N ILE A 435 -38.44 10.02 -1.77
CA ILE A 435 -37.44 10.08 -0.71
C ILE A 435 -37.02 11.52 -0.40
N GLU A 436 -37.13 11.92 0.86
CA GLU A 436 -36.86 13.28 1.31
C GLU A 436 -35.43 13.76 1.04
N SER A 437 -34.42 12.92 1.27
CA SER A 437 -33.03 13.31 1.01
C SER A 437 -32.76 13.60 -0.46
N VAL A 438 -33.42 12.87 -1.37
CA VAL A 438 -33.33 13.09 -2.82
C VAL A 438 -34.00 14.41 -3.20
N ARG A 439 -35.21 14.67 -2.68
CA ARG A 439 -35.91 15.94 -2.91
C ARG A 439 -35.08 17.14 -2.47
N ASN A 440 -34.56 17.10 -1.24
CA ASN A 440 -33.76 18.19 -0.69
C ASN A 440 -32.50 18.45 -1.55
N ALA A 441 -31.82 17.37 -1.97
CA ALA A 441 -30.64 17.49 -2.84
C ALA A 441 -30.99 18.05 -4.24
N ALA A 442 -32.12 17.61 -4.82
CA ALA A 442 -32.61 18.07 -6.11
C ALA A 442 -33.06 19.54 -6.05
N GLU A 443 -33.82 19.95 -5.03
CA GLU A 443 -34.25 21.34 -4.83
C GLU A 443 -33.06 22.29 -4.75
N LEU A 444 -32.06 21.95 -3.94
CA LEU A 444 -30.83 22.74 -3.83
C LEU A 444 -30.10 22.84 -5.17
N ALA A 445 -29.98 21.74 -5.91
CA ALA A 445 -29.37 21.74 -7.23
C ALA A 445 -30.15 22.59 -8.23
N VAL A 446 -31.47 22.46 -8.32
CA VAL A 446 -32.32 23.24 -9.24
C VAL A 446 -32.23 24.73 -8.94
N ILE A 447 -32.35 25.12 -7.66
CA ILE A 447 -32.32 26.54 -7.26
C ILE A 447 -31.04 27.22 -7.72
N GLU A 448 -29.89 26.56 -7.53
CA GLU A 448 -28.61 27.16 -7.91
C GLU A 448 -28.33 27.08 -9.41
N LEU A 449 -28.59 25.93 -10.03
CA LEU A 449 -28.30 25.74 -11.46
C LEU A 449 -29.17 26.63 -12.34
N LYS A 450 -30.39 27.00 -11.91
CA LYS A 450 -31.25 27.98 -12.61
C LYS A 450 -30.60 29.36 -12.75
N ALA A 451 -29.66 29.71 -11.87
CA ALA A 451 -28.91 30.96 -12.00
C ALA A 451 -27.79 30.89 -13.04
N CYS A 452 -27.44 29.70 -13.54
CA CYS A 452 -26.37 29.51 -14.51
C CYS A 452 -26.83 29.71 -15.97
N LYS A 453 -25.95 30.29 -16.79
CA LYS A 453 -26.24 30.61 -18.21
C LYS A 453 -26.55 29.40 -19.09
N PHE A 454 -26.00 28.22 -18.76
CA PHE A 454 -26.22 27.00 -19.53
C PHE A 454 -27.63 26.41 -19.31
N TYR A 455 -28.33 26.78 -18.22
CA TYR A 455 -29.58 26.14 -17.81
C TYR A 455 -30.73 26.35 -18.80
N LEU A 456 -30.82 27.53 -19.41
CA LEU A 456 -31.94 27.92 -20.30
C LEU A 456 -31.65 27.72 -21.79
N LYS A 457 -30.43 27.30 -22.16
CA LYS A 457 -30.01 27.19 -23.57
C LYS A 457 -30.54 25.95 -24.29
N THR A 458 -31.10 24.98 -23.56
CA THR A 458 -31.68 23.74 -24.10
C THR A 458 -33.02 23.96 -24.80
N SER A 459 -33.74 25.05 -24.53
CA SER A 459 -35.08 25.34 -25.10
C SER A 459 -35.05 26.09 -26.45
N GLN A 460 -33.88 26.28 -27.06
CA GLN A 460 -33.72 26.99 -28.34
C GLN A 460 -32.79 26.20 -29.29
N CYS A 461 -33.23 25.03 -29.74
CA CYS A 461 -32.74 24.38 -30.96
C CYS A 461 -33.91 23.69 -31.66
#